data_AF-A0A1J5K2C8-F1
#
_entry.id   AF-A0A1J5K2C8-F1
#
_cell.length_a   1.000
_cell.length_b   1.000
_cell.length_c   1.000
_cell.angle_alpha   90.00
_cell.angle_beta   90.00
_cell.angle_gamma   90.00
#
_symmetry.space_group_name_H-M   'P 1'
#
loop_
_entity.id
_entity.type
_entity.pdbx_description
1 polymer ?
#
loop_
_entity_poly.entity_id
_entity_poly.type
_entity_poly.pdbx_seq_one_letter_code
_entity_poly.pdbx_strand_id
1 'polypeptide(L)'
;MNEALIIEKSVIIIAVFALTMLMAMYSTLAERKIAAWLQDRMGPSRAGKGGILQPLADGLKLFAKEEFIPNTPNRFLFFTGPAISMSAALMTSAVIPWGDKLHLFGRDIVLQATDIDVAMLYIFGVLSVGIYGVMIGGWASNNKFSLMSAMRAASQMISYEVAMGLSIIALVMMTGTLSLREIALDQEGMNWNVFYQPLGFLIFLVCSFAETNRTPFDLAECEAELIGGYHTEYSSMKMGFYLFAEYASMFISSAILAILYFGAYNYPGMNWMEENVGVNIANVIGMVVLFIKICFFIFFYMWVRWTIPRFRYDQLMRLGWKILIPLSIANIIITGVVILLAE
;
A
#
# COMPACT_ATOMS: atom_id res chain seq x y z
N MET A 1 -26.85 18.81 12.66
CA MET A 1 -26.01 18.78 11.45
C MET A 1 -24.70 18.03 11.70
N ASN A 2 -24.04 18.25 12.85
CA ASN A 2 -22.79 17.55 13.21
C ASN A 2 -22.96 16.04 13.45
N GLU A 3 -24.03 15.57 14.10
CA GLU A 3 -24.21 14.14 14.38
C GLU A 3 -24.37 13.31 13.10
N ALA A 4 -25.13 13.79 12.11
CA ALA A 4 -25.31 13.11 10.83
C ALA A 4 -23.98 12.99 10.05
N LEU A 5 -23.17 14.05 10.05
CA LEU A 5 -21.85 14.04 9.41
C LEU A 5 -20.87 13.12 10.14
N ILE A 6 -20.89 13.11 11.48
CA ILE A 6 -20.08 12.19 12.28
C ILE A 6 -20.48 10.74 12.01
N ILE A 7 -21.78 10.43 11.97
CA ILE A 7 -22.26 9.08 11.66
C ILE A 7 -21.84 8.68 10.24
N GLU A 8 -22.04 9.55 9.24
CA GLU A 8 -21.64 9.30 7.85
C GLU A 8 -20.15 8.99 7.72
N LYS A 9 -19.29 9.86 8.27
CA LYS A 9 -17.83 9.64 8.24
C LYS A 9 -17.42 8.40 9.03
N SER A 10 -18.06 8.12 10.17
CA SER A 10 -17.80 6.91 10.95
C SER A 10 -18.16 5.64 10.17
N VAL A 11 -19.29 5.63 9.47
CA VAL A 11 -19.70 4.52 8.60
C VAL A 11 -18.69 4.32 7.47
N ILE A 12 -18.23 5.41 6.81
CA ILE A 12 -17.22 5.33 5.76
C ILE A 12 -15.90 4.78 6.31
N ILE A 13 -15.43 5.27 7.47
CA ILE A 13 -14.19 4.79 8.10
C ILE A 13 -14.30 3.28 8.40
N ILE A 14 -15.41 2.83 8.99
CA ILE A 14 -15.63 1.40 9.28
C ILE A 14 -15.68 0.58 7.98
N ALA A 15 -16.34 1.09 6.94
CA ALA A 15 -16.43 0.41 5.65
C ALA A 15 -15.06 0.29 4.97
N VAL A 16 -14.26 1.36 4.95
CA VAL A 16 -12.91 1.36 4.39
C VAL A 16 -11.99 0.44 5.18
N PHE A 17 -12.07 0.46 6.51
CA PHE A 17 -11.33 -0.46 7.38
C PHE A 17 -11.72 -1.93 7.12
N ALA A 18 -13.02 -2.22 7.01
CA ALA A 18 -13.48 -3.57 6.72
C ALA A 18 -13.03 -4.02 5.32
N LEU A 19 -13.06 -3.12 4.34
CA LEU A 19 -12.59 -3.37 2.98
C LEU A 19 -11.08 -3.65 2.95
N THR A 20 -10.26 -2.84 3.62
CA THR A 20 -8.81 -3.03 3.65
C THR A 20 -8.44 -4.35 4.31
N MET A 21 -9.08 -4.71 5.43
CA MET A 21 -8.88 -5.99 6.10
C MET A 21 -9.32 -7.17 5.25
N LEU A 22 -10.48 -7.07 4.58
CA LEU A 22 -10.97 -8.10 3.68
C LEU A 22 -10.00 -8.28 2.51
N MET A 23 -9.52 -7.20 1.92
CA MET A 23 -8.56 -7.23 0.82
C MET A 23 -7.21 -7.80 1.26
N ALA A 24 -6.70 -7.42 2.43
CA ALA A 24 -5.48 -7.98 3.00
C ALA A 24 -5.62 -9.48 3.27
N MET A 25 -6.79 -9.93 3.71
CA MET A 25 -7.06 -11.34 3.93
C MET A 25 -7.13 -12.12 2.61
N TYR A 26 -7.90 -11.65 1.62
CA TYR A 26 -8.05 -12.35 0.34
C TYR A 26 -6.85 -12.23 -0.60
N SER A 27 -6.00 -11.22 -0.44
CA SER A 27 -4.74 -11.13 -1.17
C SER A 27 -3.81 -12.30 -0.82
N THR A 28 -3.87 -12.84 0.40
CA THR A 28 -3.14 -14.07 0.77
C THR A 28 -3.57 -15.30 -0.05
N LEU A 29 -4.88 -15.43 -0.33
CA LEU A 29 -5.40 -16.50 -1.19
C LEU A 29 -5.01 -16.25 -2.64
N ALA A 30 -5.17 -15.01 -3.10
CA ALA A 30 -4.83 -14.62 -4.47
C ALA A 30 -3.36 -14.92 -4.75
N GLU A 31 -2.46 -14.58 -3.84
CA GLU A 31 -1.04 -14.85 -3.98
C GLU A 31 -0.75 -16.34 -4.08
N ARG A 32 -1.37 -17.18 -3.24
CA ARG A 32 -1.22 -18.64 -3.30
C ARG A 32 -1.76 -19.22 -4.61
N LYS A 33 -2.84 -18.67 -5.17
CA LYS A 33 -3.40 -19.12 -6.45
C LYS A 33 -2.56 -18.69 -7.64
N ILE A 34 -2.14 -17.42 -7.69
CA ILE A 34 -1.30 -16.88 -8.76
C ILE A 34 0.05 -17.59 -8.77
N ALA A 35 0.66 -17.80 -7.59
CA ALA A 35 1.87 -18.60 -7.45
C ALA A 35 1.71 -20.02 -8.01
N ALA A 36 0.59 -20.66 -7.66
CA ALA A 36 0.30 -22.01 -8.09
C ALA A 36 0.11 -22.10 -9.61
N TRP A 37 -0.60 -21.15 -10.21
CA TRP A 37 -0.77 -21.06 -11.67
C TRP A 37 0.55 -20.84 -12.41
N LEU A 38 1.43 -19.97 -11.91
CA LEU A 38 2.76 -19.74 -12.49
C LEU A 38 3.67 -20.97 -12.36
N GLN A 39 3.44 -21.82 -11.35
CA GLN A 39 4.21 -23.04 -11.09
C GLN A 39 3.55 -24.31 -11.65
N ASP A 40 2.50 -24.18 -12.45
CA ASP A 40 1.70 -25.29 -12.98
C ASP A 40 1.26 -26.31 -11.91
N ARG A 41 0.78 -25.79 -10.77
CA ARG A 41 0.18 -26.58 -9.70
C ARG A 41 -1.16 -26.01 -9.26
N MET A 42 -1.95 -26.82 -8.56
CA MET A 42 -3.19 -26.36 -7.97
C MET A 42 -2.96 -25.67 -6.63
N GLY A 43 -3.47 -24.44 -6.50
CA GLY A 43 -3.50 -23.70 -5.23
C GLY A 43 -4.50 -24.28 -4.22
N PRO A 44 -4.74 -23.59 -3.09
CA PRO A 44 -5.72 -24.02 -2.10
C PRO A 44 -7.11 -24.22 -2.72
N SER A 45 -7.67 -25.42 -2.55
CA SER A 45 -8.96 -25.80 -3.19
C SER A 45 -9.94 -26.54 -2.27
N ARG A 46 -9.55 -26.83 -1.02
CA ARG A 46 -10.31 -27.69 -0.10
C ARG A 46 -11.14 -26.91 0.93
N ALA A 47 -10.63 -25.76 1.41
CA ALA A 47 -11.36 -24.90 2.33
C ALA A 47 -12.45 -24.11 1.59
N GLY A 48 -13.65 -24.68 1.49
CA GLY A 48 -14.77 -24.12 0.73
C GLY A 48 -14.63 -24.33 -0.79
N LYS A 49 -15.65 -23.90 -1.55
CA LYS A 49 -15.65 -24.02 -3.02
C LYS A 49 -14.46 -23.24 -3.61
N GLY A 50 -13.50 -23.95 -4.20
CA GLY A 50 -12.30 -23.35 -4.79
C GLY A 50 -11.36 -22.66 -3.79
N GLY A 51 -11.41 -23.02 -2.50
CA GLY A 51 -10.47 -22.50 -1.48
C GLY A 51 -10.81 -21.11 -0.92
N ILE A 52 -11.99 -20.56 -1.20
CA ILE A 52 -12.39 -19.20 -0.78
C ILE A 52 -12.34 -19.03 0.75
N LEU A 53 -12.60 -20.08 1.52
CA LEU A 53 -12.58 -20.02 2.99
C LEU A 53 -11.17 -20.20 3.59
N GLN A 54 -10.13 -20.38 2.76
CA GLN A 54 -8.77 -20.62 3.25
C GLN A 54 -8.24 -19.45 4.11
N PRO A 55 -8.37 -18.17 3.72
CA PRO A 55 -7.87 -17.07 4.54
C PRO A 55 -8.58 -16.98 5.89
N LEU A 56 -9.88 -17.29 5.93
CA LEU A 56 -10.65 -17.31 7.17
C LEU A 56 -10.17 -18.45 8.08
N ALA A 57 -9.88 -19.63 7.52
CA ALA A 57 -9.29 -20.74 8.26
C ALA A 57 -7.89 -20.41 8.80
N ASP A 58 -7.06 -19.70 8.02
CA ASP A 58 -5.73 -19.28 8.44
C ASP A 58 -5.80 -18.23 9.56
N GLY A 59 -6.71 -17.25 9.45
CA GLY A 59 -6.97 -16.28 10.50
C GLY A 59 -7.48 -16.94 11.78
N LEU A 60 -8.47 -17.83 11.68
CA LEU A 60 -9.01 -18.56 12.82
C LEU A 60 -7.94 -19.45 13.49
N LYS A 61 -7.06 -20.06 12.69
CA LYS A 61 -5.89 -20.78 13.20
C LYS A 61 -4.95 -19.87 13.99
N LEU A 62 -4.68 -18.66 13.49
CA LEU A 62 -3.83 -17.70 14.22
C LEU A 62 -4.48 -17.30 15.55
N PHE A 63 -5.80 -17.09 15.61
CA PHE A 63 -6.51 -16.81 16.87
C PHE A 63 -6.51 -17.98 17.85
N ALA A 64 -6.64 -19.21 17.36
CA ALA A 64 -6.72 -20.40 18.20
C ALA A 64 -5.33 -20.90 18.68
N LYS A 65 -4.24 -20.40 18.10
CA LYS A 65 -2.89 -20.82 18.45
C LYS A 65 -2.45 -20.24 19.78
N GLU A 66 -1.75 -21.07 20.56
CA GLU A 66 -1.10 -20.65 21.79
C GLU A 66 -0.08 -19.54 21.53
N GLU A 67 -0.15 -18.50 22.36
CA GLU A 67 0.73 -17.36 22.29
C GLU A 67 1.99 -17.61 23.13
N PHE A 68 3.12 -17.84 22.45
CA PHE A 68 4.42 -17.90 23.10
C PHE A 68 5.00 -16.49 23.24
N ILE A 69 5.60 -16.22 24.40
CA ILE A 69 6.30 -14.97 24.67
C ILE A 69 7.72 -15.33 25.09
N PRO A 70 8.75 -14.88 24.34
CA PRO A 70 10.13 -15.10 24.73
C PRO A 70 10.43 -14.41 26.06
N ASN A 71 11.44 -14.89 26.79
CA ASN A 71 11.87 -14.26 28.03
C ASN A 71 12.67 -12.97 27.72
N THR A 72 11.98 -11.95 27.23
CA THR A 72 12.52 -10.63 26.92
C THR A 72 12.23 -9.65 28.07
N PRO A 73 13.21 -8.79 28.45
CA PRO A 73 12.98 -7.75 29.43
C PRO A 73 11.96 -6.70 28.95
N ASN A 74 11.82 -6.51 27.62
CA ASN A 74 11.02 -5.44 27.03
C ASN A 74 9.66 -5.92 26.52
N ARG A 75 8.83 -6.50 27.40
CA ARG A 75 7.52 -7.06 27.02
C ARG A 75 6.60 -6.03 26.39
N PHE A 76 6.53 -4.81 26.93
CA PHE A 76 5.69 -3.74 26.38
C PHE A 76 6.01 -3.48 24.90
N LEU A 77 7.31 -3.32 24.58
CA LEU A 77 7.79 -3.07 23.22
C LEU A 77 7.48 -4.22 22.26
N PHE A 78 7.54 -5.46 22.76
CA PHE A 78 7.20 -6.65 21.98
C PHE A 78 5.73 -6.66 21.54
N PHE A 79 4.80 -6.18 22.38
CA PHE A 79 3.39 -6.07 21.99
C PHE A 79 3.11 -4.84 21.12
N THR A 80 3.79 -3.72 21.39
CA THR A 80 3.53 -2.47 20.64
C THR A 80 4.09 -2.50 19.23
N GLY A 81 5.18 -3.23 18.95
CA GLY A 81 5.78 -3.32 17.62
C GLY A 81 4.78 -3.71 16.52
N PRO A 82 4.13 -4.89 16.62
CA PRO A 82 3.11 -5.32 15.66
C PRO A 82 1.91 -4.37 15.62
N ALA A 83 1.50 -3.82 16.77
CA ALA A 83 0.37 -2.89 16.84
C ALA A 83 0.65 -1.58 16.09
N ILE A 84 1.86 -1.03 16.21
CA ILE A 84 2.29 0.18 15.49
C ILE A 84 2.28 -0.08 13.99
N SER A 85 2.90 -1.18 13.53
CA SER A 85 2.94 -1.52 12.10
C SER A 85 1.55 -1.68 11.49
N MET A 86 0.66 -2.39 12.19
CA MET A 86 -0.72 -2.58 11.76
C MET A 86 -1.52 -1.27 11.77
N SER A 87 -1.37 -0.46 12.82
CA SER A 87 -2.07 0.83 12.92
C SER A 87 -1.63 1.80 11.83
N ALA A 88 -0.32 1.88 11.53
CA ALA A 88 0.21 2.70 10.45
C ALA A 88 -0.34 2.28 9.08
N ALA A 89 -0.36 0.97 8.80
CA ALA A 89 -0.96 0.45 7.58
C ALA A 89 -2.44 0.82 7.48
N LEU A 90 -3.22 0.76 8.56
CA LEU A 90 -4.65 1.09 8.50
C LEU A 90 -4.91 2.60 8.40
N MET A 91 -4.11 3.43 9.06
CA MET A 91 -4.29 4.89 9.08
C MET A 91 -4.12 5.52 7.68
N THR A 92 -3.20 4.99 6.86
CA THR A 92 -3.01 5.48 5.48
C THR A 92 -4.24 5.28 4.59
N SER A 93 -5.11 4.31 4.91
CA SER A 93 -6.35 4.09 4.14
C SER A 93 -7.39 5.20 4.28
N ALA A 94 -7.30 6.04 5.31
CA ALA A 94 -8.28 7.08 5.61
C ALA A 94 -8.31 8.21 4.56
N VAL A 95 -7.21 8.42 3.84
CA VAL A 95 -7.05 9.57 2.92
C VAL A 95 -7.34 9.19 1.46
N ILE A 96 -7.54 7.90 1.18
CA ILE A 96 -7.81 7.39 -0.17
C ILE A 96 -9.17 7.90 -0.67
N PRO A 97 -9.24 8.64 -1.80
CA PRO A 97 -10.49 9.00 -2.45
C PRO A 97 -11.05 7.80 -3.22
N TRP A 98 -12.22 7.30 -2.83
CA TRP A 98 -12.87 6.14 -3.47
C TRP A 98 -13.78 6.52 -4.64
N GLY A 99 -14.13 7.81 -4.77
CA GLY A 99 -14.98 8.40 -5.81
C GLY A 99 -15.21 9.89 -5.53
N ASP A 100 -15.86 10.61 -6.44
CA ASP A 100 -16.18 12.03 -6.22
C ASP A 100 -17.35 12.19 -5.23
N LYS A 101 -18.61 12.03 -5.69
CA LYS A 101 -19.81 12.27 -4.85
C LYS A 101 -20.94 11.29 -5.16
N LEU A 102 -21.62 10.81 -4.12
CA LEU A 102 -22.92 10.14 -4.27
C LEU A 102 -24.04 11.07 -3.83
N HIS A 103 -25.02 11.32 -4.70
CA HIS A 103 -26.25 12.02 -4.34
C HIS A 103 -27.23 11.03 -3.72
N LEU A 104 -27.21 10.91 -2.39
CA LEU A 104 -28.11 10.04 -1.64
C LEU A 104 -28.95 10.89 -0.68
N PHE A 105 -30.25 10.62 -0.62
CA PHE A 105 -31.19 11.31 0.29
C PHE A 105 -31.19 12.86 0.19
N GLY A 106 -30.93 13.40 -1.02
CA GLY A 106 -30.89 14.85 -1.26
C GLY A 106 -29.61 15.54 -0.75
N ARG A 107 -28.54 14.79 -0.48
CA ARG A 107 -27.23 15.29 -0.07
C ARG A 107 -26.10 14.64 -0.85
N ASP A 108 -25.00 15.38 -0.98
CA ASP A 108 -23.80 14.96 -1.69
C ASP A 108 -22.85 14.33 -0.67
N ILE A 109 -22.73 13.00 -0.72
CA ILE A 109 -21.85 12.23 0.14
C ILE A 109 -20.51 12.09 -0.59
N VAL A 110 -19.48 12.75 -0.08
CA VAL A 110 -18.12 12.62 -0.62
C VAL A 110 -17.56 11.25 -0.20
N LEU A 111 -17.12 10.46 -1.18
CA LEU A 111 -16.61 9.10 -1.00
C LEU A 111 -15.14 9.07 -0.54
N GLN A 112 -14.84 9.90 0.46
CA GLN A 112 -13.53 10.00 1.08
C GLN A 112 -13.72 10.14 2.59
N ALA A 113 -12.95 9.39 3.38
CA ALA A 113 -13.11 9.42 4.84
C ALA A 113 -12.64 10.77 5.41
N THR A 114 -11.47 11.26 5.00
CA THR A 114 -11.00 12.63 5.31
C THR A 114 -10.28 13.21 4.12
N ASP A 115 -10.68 14.42 3.71
CA ASP A 115 -9.95 15.24 2.75
C ASP A 115 -8.97 16.12 3.53
N ILE A 116 -7.67 15.99 3.25
CA ILE A 116 -6.61 16.72 3.91
C ILE A 116 -5.82 17.41 2.80
N ASP A 117 -5.67 18.73 2.88
CA ASP A 117 -4.90 19.52 1.88
C ASP A 117 -3.48 18.99 1.70
N VAL A 118 -2.93 18.40 2.75
CA VAL A 118 -1.57 17.86 2.84
C VAL A 118 -1.54 16.32 2.85
N ALA A 119 -2.50 15.69 2.16
CA ALA A 119 -2.70 14.24 2.11
C ALA A 119 -1.42 13.43 1.83
N MET A 120 -0.59 13.88 0.89
CA MET A 120 0.66 13.17 0.57
C MET A 120 1.69 13.21 1.70
N LEU A 121 1.86 14.34 2.40
CA LEU A 121 2.77 14.39 3.55
C LEU A 121 2.25 13.57 4.73
N TYR A 122 0.93 13.49 4.90
CA TYR A 122 0.32 12.59 5.88
C TYR A 122 0.68 11.14 5.59
N ILE A 123 0.56 10.70 4.34
CA ILE A 123 0.90 9.33 3.94
C ILE A 123 2.37 9.02 4.27
N PHE A 124 3.31 9.87 3.84
CA PHE A 124 4.72 9.68 4.17
C PHE A 124 4.97 9.65 5.68
N GLY A 125 4.38 10.57 6.44
CA GLY A 125 4.54 10.61 7.89
C GLY A 125 4.06 9.32 8.57
N VAL A 126 2.93 8.77 8.15
CA VAL A 126 2.41 7.52 8.71
C VAL A 126 3.24 6.31 8.27
N LEU A 127 3.71 6.27 7.02
CA LEU A 127 4.58 5.21 6.51
C LEU A 127 5.92 5.19 7.25
N SER A 128 6.53 6.35 7.51
CA SER A 128 7.73 6.47 8.35
C SER A 128 7.51 5.87 9.75
N VAL A 129 6.34 6.09 10.35
CA VAL A 129 5.98 5.54 11.67
C VAL A 129 5.83 4.00 11.61
N GLY A 130 5.35 3.45 10.50
CA GLY A 130 5.25 2.01 10.28
C GLY A 130 6.60 1.28 10.40
N ILE A 131 7.69 1.92 9.95
CA ILE A 131 9.07 1.37 10.04
C ILE A 131 9.49 1.16 11.49
N TYR A 132 9.12 2.08 12.39
CA TYR A 132 9.41 1.93 13.82
C TYR A 132 8.74 0.70 14.41
N GLY A 133 7.57 0.29 13.90
CA GLY A 133 6.90 -0.94 14.34
C GLY A 133 7.74 -2.21 14.09
N VAL A 134 8.42 -2.28 12.94
CA VAL A 134 9.33 -3.39 12.61
C VAL A 134 10.61 -3.32 13.44
N MET A 135 11.17 -2.12 13.61
CA MET A 135 12.39 -1.91 14.40
C MET A 135 12.23 -2.27 15.88
N ILE A 136 11.20 -1.72 16.52
CA ILE A 136 10.89 -1.96 17.93
C ILE A 136 10.59 -3.44 18.13
N GLY A 137 9.85 -4.04 17.21
CA GLY A 137 9.51 -5.46 17.29
C GLY A 137 10.71 -6.37 17.20
N GLY A 138 11.61 -6.15 16.24
CA GLY A 138 12.83 -6.97 16.10
C GLY A 138 13.84 -6.76 17.22
N TRP A 139 13.91 -5.57 17.81
CA TRP A 139 14.75 -5.31 19.00
C TRP A 139 14.17 -5.97 20.26
N ALA A 140 12.85 -5.89 20.46
CA ALA A 140 12.17 -6.47 21.62
C ALA A 140 12.21 -8.01 21.62
N SER A 141 12.36 -8.65 20.45
CA SER A 141 12.51 -10.10 20.30
C SER A 141 13.76 -10.68 20.98
N ASN A 142 14.76 -9.86 21.34
CA ASN A 142 15.98 -10.29 22.04
C ASN A 142 16.74 -11.45 21.35
N ASN A 143 16.70 -11.48 20.02
CA ASN A 143 17.42 -12.45 19.18
C ASN A 143 18.35 -11.70 18.22
N LYS A 144 19.60 -12.16 18.08
CA LYS A 144 20.61 -11.55 17.21
C LYS A 144 20.14 -11.48 15.75
N PHE A 145 19.45 -12.50 15.25
CA PHE A 145 18.98 -12.55 13.86
C PHE A 145 17.82 -11.58 13.62
N SER A 146 16.85 -11.52 14.54
CA SER A 146 15.74 -10.57 14.47
C SER A 146 16.20 -9.11 14.56
N LEU A 147 17.23 -8.83 15.38
CA LEU A 147 17.83 -7.49 15.43
C LEU A 147 18.53 -7.12 14.12
N MET A 148 19.32 -8.04 13.53
CA MET A 148 19.96 -7.82 12.24
C MET A 148 18.95 -7.61 11.11
N SER A 149 17.84 -8.37 11.13
CA SER A 149 16.71 -8.19 10.21
C SER A 149 16.08 -6.81 10.34
N ALA A 150 15.73 -6.39 11.55
CA ALA A 150 15.13 -5.09 11.81
C ALA A 150 16.02 -3.92 11.37
N MET A 151 17.33 -4.02 11.60
CA MET A 151 18.29 -3.00 11.14
C MET A 151 18.38 -2.92 9.61
N ARG A 152 18.32 -4.06 8.92
CA ARG A 152 18.32 -4.12 7.45
C ARG A 152 17.01 -3.61 6.85
N ALA A 153 15.89 -3.96 7.47
CA ALA A 153 14.57 -3.47 7.06
C ALA A 153 14.51 -1.95 7.19
N ALA A 154 14.95 -1.41 8.34
CA ALA A 154 14.96 0.03 8.59
C ALA A 154 15.80 0.80 7.56
N SER A 155 17.03 0.35 7.32
CA SER A 155 17.93 1.01 6.36
C SER A 155 17.41 0.96 4.93
N GLN A 156 16.81 -0.16 4.52
CA GLN A 156 16.13 -0.29 3.23
C GLN A 156 14.97 0.70 3.15
N MET A 157 14.03 0.66 4.08
CA MET A 157 12.82 1.48 4.05
C MET A 157 13.17 2.98 3.97
N ILE A 158 14.08 3.46 4.81
CA ILE A 158 14.53 4.86 4.80
C ILE A 158 15.11 5.26 3.44
N SER A 159 15.92 4.39 2.82
CA SER A 159 16.58 4.70 1.55
C SER A 159 15.58 4.85 0.40
N TYR A 160 14.53 4.02 0.40
CA TYR A 160 13.51 4.03 -0.65
C TYR A 160 12.40 5.05 -0.41
N GLU A 161 12.16 5.44 0.84
CA GLU A 161 11.24 6.52 1.19
C GLU A 161 11.73 7.87 0.66
N VAL A 162 13.04 8.15 0.74
CA VAL A 162 13.63 9.36 0.14
C VAL A 162 13.44 9.37 -1.38
N ALA A 163 13.72 8.25 -2.05
CA ALA A 163 13.55 8.16 -3.51
C ALA A 163 12.07 8.28 -3.92
N MET A 164 11.15 7.69 -3.15
CA MET A 164 9.71 7.79 -3.34
C MET A 164 9.20 9.23 -3.15
N GLY A 165 9.67 9.92 -2.11
CA GLY A 165 9.34 11.32 -1.87
C GLY A 165 9.78 12.23 -3.02
N LEU A 166 11.02 12.05 -3.50
CA LEU A 166 11.55 12.82 -4.62
C LEU A 166 10.79 12.54 -5.93
N SER A 167 10.35 11.31 -6.19
CA SER A 167 9.60 11.01 -7.43
C SER A 167 8.22 11.67 -7.47
N ILE A 168 7.61 11.93 -6.32
CA ILE A 168 6.34 12.67 -6.21
C ILE A 168 6.52 14.17 -6.45
N ILE A 169 7.66 14.77 -6.08
CA ILE A 169 7.86 16.23 -6.24
C ILE A 169 7.64 16.67 -7.69
N ALA A 170 8.14 15.90 -8.66
CA ALA A 170 7.93 16.20 -10.08
C ALA A 170 6.43 16.21 -10.46
N LEU A 171 5.62 15.34 -9.84
CA LEU A 171 4.18 15.30 -10.05
C LEU A 171 3.48 16.49 -9.37
N VAL A 172 3.88 16.83 -8.14
CA VAL A 172 3.34 17.99 -7.40
C VAL A 172 3.63 19.30 -8.12
N MET A 173 4.79 19.43 -8.77
CA MET A 173 5.11 20.61 -9.58
C MET A 173 4.14 20.79 -10.76
N MET A 174 3.60 19.69 -11.29
CA MET A 174 2.63 19.74 -12.40
C MET A 174 1.21 20.01 -11.91
N THR A 175 0.78 19.39 -10.81
CA THR A 175 -0.59 19.53 -10.29
C THR A 175 -0.77 20.76 -9.41
N GLY A 176 0.30 21.28 -8.81
CA GLY A 176 0.26 22.46 -7.93
C GLY A 176 -0.38 22.20 -6.55
N THR A 177 -0.74 20.95 -6.25
CA THR A 177 -1.52 20.58 -5.06
C THR A 177 -0.94 19.36 -4.35
N LEU A 178 -1.17 19.27 -3.03
CA LEU A 178 -0.79 18.11 -2.20
C LEU A 178 -1.98 17.20 -1.83
N SER A 179 -3.20 17.60 -2.21
CA SER A 179 -4.42 16.82 -1.98
C SER A 179 -4.54 15.70 -3.00
N LEU A 180 -4.77 14.47 -2.51
CA LEU A 180 -5.01 13.32 -3.39
C LEU A 180 -6.30 13.45 -4.20
N ARG A 181 -7.27 14.20 -3.69
CA ARG A 181 -8.56 14.39 -4.35
C ARG A 181 -8.41 15.32 -5.56
N GLU A 182 -7.71 16.43 -5.39
CA GLU A 182 -7.45 17.38 -6.48
C GLU A 182 -6.62 16.71 -7.58
N ILE A 183 -5.57 15.96 -7.21
CA ILE A 183 -4.77 15.18 -8.16
C ILE A 183 -5.64 14.16 -8.91
N ALA A 184 -6.61 13.53 -8.25
CA ALA A 184 -7.53 12.61 -8.91
C ALA A 184 -8.45 13.33 -9.91
N LEU A 185 -8.93 14.53 -9.59
CA LEU A 185 -9.81 15.31 -10.46
C LEU A 185 -9.07 15.85 -11.69
N ASP A 186 -7.81 16.28 -11.53
CA ASP A 186 -6.99 16.79 -12.65
C ASP A 186 -6.73 15.74 -13.75
N GLN A 187 -6.91 14.46 -13.43
CA GLN A 187 -6.69 13.34 -14.34
C GLN A 187 -7.94 12.92 -15.11
N GLU A 188 -8.93 13.79 -15.24
CA GLU A 188 -10.14 13.55 -16.03
C GLU A 188 -9.80 13.40 -17.53
N GLY A 189 -10.61 12.67 -18.29
CA GLY A 189 -10.47 12.62 -19.75
C GLY A 189 -9.22 11.90 -20.29
N MET A 190 -8.70 10.89 -19.58
CA MET A 190 -7.45 10.17 -19.93
C MET A 190 -6.15 10.98 -19.80
N ASN A 191 -6.18 12.11 -19.11
CA ASN A 191 -4.98 12.87 -18.75
C ASN A 191 -4.22 12.23 -17.58
N TRP A 192 -3.89 10.94 -17.71
CA TRP A 192 -3.23 10.18 -16.65
C TRP A 192 -1.77 10.61 -16.51
N ASN A 193 -1.33 10.84 -15.27
CA ASN A 193 0.04 11.29 -15.00
C ASN A 193 1.10 10.29 -15.44
N VAL A 194 0.76 9.02 -15.69
CA VAL A 194 1.69 8.04 -16.26
C VAL A 194 2.24 8.46 -17.63
N PHE A 195 1.46 9.17 -18.44
CA PHE A 195 1.90 9.62 -19.77
C PHE A 195 2.83 10.82 -19.70
N TYR A 196 2.61 11.69 -18.72
CA TYR A 196 3.42 12.89 -18.52
C TYR A 196 4.70 12.61 -17.70
N GLN A 197 4.61 11.71 -16.72
CA GLN A 197 5.68 11.39 -15.77
C GLN A 197 5.99 9.88 -15.73
N PRO A 198 6.40 9.27 -16.86
CA PRO A 198 6.69 7.84 -16.91
C PRO A 198 7.89 7.45 -16.03
N LEU A 199 8.91 8.32 -15.93
CA LEU A 199 10.07 8.07 -15.07
C LEU A 199 9.69 8.15 -13.59
N GLY A 200 8.91 9.16 -13.20
CA GLY A 200 8.38 9.30 -11.84
C GLY A 200 7.56 8.07 -11.44
N PHE A 201 6.69 7.59 -12.32
CA PHE A 201 5.91 6.37 -12.11
C PHE A 201 6.80 5.14 -11.87
N LEU A 202 7.80 4.90 -12.72
CA LEU A 202 8.69 3.74 -12.57
C LEU A 202 9.49 3.80 -11.27
N ILE A 203 9.98 4.98 -10.88
CA ILE A 203 10.69 5.16 -9.61
C ILE A 203 9.75 4.88 -8.43
N PHE A 204 8.55 5.47 -8.44
CA PHE A 204 7.56 5.27 -7.39
C PHE A 204 7.15 3.80 -7.27
N LEU A 205 6.91 3.14 -8.41
CA LEU A 205 6.59 1.72 -8.48
C LEU A 205 7.70 0.87 -7.84
N VAL A 206 8.96 1.06 -8.25
CA VAL A 206 10.10 0.32 -7.67
C VAL A 206 10.24 0.59 -6.17
N CYS A 207 10.04 1.83 -5.72
CA CYS A 207 10.11 2.17 -4.30
C CYS A 207 8.97 1.51 -3.51
N SER A 208 7.76 1.44 -4.08
CA SER A 208 6.61 0.80 -3.45
C SER A 208 6.79 -0.73 -3.30
N PHE A 209 7.60 -1.37 -4.16
CA PHE A 209 8.03 -2.76 -3.96
C PHE A 209 8.99 -2.90 -2.79
N ALA A 210 9.97 -2.00 -2.68
CA ALA A 210 10.93 -2.01 -1.60
C ALA A 210 10.28 -1.71 -0.25
N GLU A 211 9.27 -0.85 -0.22
CA GLU A 211 8.56 -0.44 0.99
C GLU A 211 7.67 -1.56 1.55
N THR A 212 6.98 -2.29 0.68
CA THR A 212 6.10 -3.39 1.09
C THR A 212 6.87 -4.65 1.52
N ASN A 213 8.21 -4.61 1.52
CA ASN A 213 9.11 -5.72 1.88
C ASN A 213 8.79 -7.05 1.17
N ARG A 214 8.24 -6.98 -0.05
CA ARG A 214 7.91 -8.16 -0.85
C ARG A 214 9.03 -8.50 -1.82
N THR A 215 9.19 -9.79 -2.10
CA THR A 215 10.11 -10.28 -3.14
C THR A 215 9.84 -9.54 -4.44
N PRO A 216 10.87 -8.97 -5.10
CA PRO A 216 12.30 -9.29 -4.97
C PRO A 216 13.07 -8.47 -3.92
N PHE A 217 12.40 -7.61 -3.14
CA PHE A 217 12.96 -6.71 -2.11
C PHE A 217 12.69 -7.21 -0.66
N ASP A 218 12.57 -8.53 -0.43
CA ASP A 218 12.21 -9.16 0.87
C ASP A 218 13.39 -9.37 1.84
N LEU A 219 14.29 -8.40 1.94
CA LEU A 219 15.53 -8.56 2.71
C LEU A 219 15.33 -8.61 4.22
N ALA A 220 14.21 -8.10 4.71
CA ALA A 220 13.82 -8.16 6.11
C ALA A 220 13.47 -9.60 6.54
N GLU A 221 12.73 -10.33 5.71
CA GLU A 221 12.23 -11.68 6.03
C GLU A 221 13.17 -12.81 5.60
N CYS A 222 14.17 -12.50 4.77
CA CYS A 222 15.01 -13.45 4.04
C CYS A 222 15.33 -14.73 4.82
N GLU A 223 14.58 -15.80 4.52
CA GLU A 223 14.67 -17.08 5.23
C GLU A 223 16.08 -17.70 5.15
N ALA A 224 16.76 -17.50 4.02
CA ALA A 224 18.10 -18.05 3.77
C ALA A 224 19.18 -17.43 4.65
N GLU A 225 19.01 -16.18 5.10
CA GLU A 225 20.03 -15.44 5.87
C GLU A 225 19.61 -15.18 7.33
N LEU A 226 18.30 -15.09 7.60
CA LEU A 226 17.77 -14.55 8.86
C LEU A 226 16.69 -15.42 9.52
N ILE A 227 16.43 -16.65 9.04
CA ILE A 227 15.51 -17.61 9.70
C ILE A 227 14.11 -16.99 9.94
N GLY A 228 13.61 -16.19 8.99
CA GLY A 228 12.33 -15.49 9.11
C GLY A 228 12.40 -14.08 9.73
N GLY A 229 13.60 -13.59 10.04
CA GLY A 229 13.85 -12.20 10.35
C GLY A 229 13.20 -11.69 11.63
N TYR A 230 12.45 -10.60 11.52
CA TYR A 230 11.80 -9.97 12.67
C TYR A 230 10.58 -10.76 13.16
N HIS A 231 10.08 -11.73 12.38
CA HIS A 231 8.95 -12.60 12.77
C HIS A 231 9.34 -13.77 13.67
N THR A 232 10.62 -14.15 13.71
CA THR A 232 11.08 -15.43 14.27
C THR A 232 10.57 -15.72 15.69
N GLU A 233 10.49 -14.71 16.54
CA GLU A 233 10.07 -14.86 17.95
C GLU A 233 8.57 -14.61 18.17
N TYR A 234 7.82 -14.21 17.14
CA TYR A 234 6.39 -13.92 17.24
C TYR A 234 5.56 -15.17 16.98
N SER A 235 4.64 -15.48 17.89
CA SER A 235 3.63 -16.52 17.73
C SER A 235 2.25 -15.94 17.45
N SER A 236 1.36 -16.78 16.92
CA SER A 236 -0.09 -16.57 16.95
C SER A 236 -0.50 -15.21 16.36
N MET A 237 -1.31 -14.43 17.07
CA MET A 237 -1.89 -13.18 16.59
C MET A 237 -0.86 -12.08 16.30
N LYS A 238 0.25 -12.01 17.05
CA LYS A 238 1.26 -10.95 16.84
C LYS A 238 1.99 -11.12 15.51
N MET A 239 2.34 -12.36 15.18
CA MET A 239 2.84 -12.71 13.85
C MET A 239 1.78 -12.40 12.79
N GLY A 240 0.52 -12.73 13.07
CA GLY A 240 -0.61 -12.38 12.22
C GLY A 240 -0.67 -10.88 11.91
N PHE A 241 -0.52 -10.01 12.91
CA PHE A 241 -0.54 -8.55 12.70
C PHE A 241 0.56 -8.06 11.78
N TYR A 242 1.79 -8.56 11.88
CA TYR A 242 2.82 -8.18 10.90
C TYR A 242 2.49 -8.65 9.49
N LEU A 243 2.04 -9.90 9.32
CA LEU A 243 1.68 -10.42 8.00
C LEU A 243 0.49 -9.65 7.40
N PHE A 244 -0.55 -9.37 8.19
CA PHE A 244 -1.69 -8.56 7.76
C PHE A 244 -1.30 -7.12 7.45
N ALA A 245 -0.39 -6.52 8.23
CA ALA A 245 0.11 -5.18 7.97
C ALA A 245 0.82 -5.10 6.61
N GLU A 246 1.66 -6.07 6.25
CA GLU A 246 2.31 -6.10 4.93
C GLU A 246 1.31 -6.17 3.77
N TYR A 247 0.28 -7.02 3.89
CA TYR A 247 -0.76 -7.12 2.85
C TYR A 247 -1.66 -5.88 2.80
N ALA A 248 -1.93 -5.24 3.94
CA ALA A 248 -2.64 -3.97 4.00
C ALA A 248 -1.81 -2.84 3.35
N SER A 249 -0.51 -2.76 3.65
CA SER A 249 0.40 -1.82 3.00
C SER A 249 0.48 -2.05 1.49
N MET A 250 0.54 -3.30 1.02
CA MET A 250 0.49 -3.60 -0.42
C MET A 250 -0.79 -3.10 -1.09
N PHE A 251 -1.94 -3.29 -0.44
CA PHE A 251 -3.22 -2.77 -0.94
C PHE A 251 -3.20 -1.25 -1.06
N ILE A 252 -2.64 -0.56 -0.05
CA ILE A 252 -2.60 0.90 0.01
C ILE A 252 -1.57 1.48 -0.96
N SER A 253 -0.37 0.91 -1.04
CA SER A 253 0.62 1.30 -2.06
C SER A 253 0.06 1.14 -3.48
N SER A 254 -0.72 0.07 -3.73
CA SER A 254 -1.42 -0.14 -4.99
C SER A 254 -2.50 0.91 -5.25
N ALA A 255 -3.24 1.33 -4.22
CA ALA A 255 -4.21 2.41 -4.32
C ALA A 255 -3.56 3.76 -4.60
N ILE A 256 -2.47 4.08 -3.90
CA ILE A 256 -1.71 5.32 -4.10
C ILE A 256 -1.13 5.36 -5.52
N LEU A 257 -0.57 4.27 -6.03
CA LEU A 257 -0.13 4.16 -7.42
C LEU A 257 -1.26 4.44 -8.43
N ALA A 258 -2.43 3.87 -8.20
CA ALA A 258 -3.60 4.06 -9.06
C ALA A 258 -4.09 5.52 -9.03
N ILE A 259 -4.06 6.16 -7.86
CA ILE A 259 -4.49 7.55 -7.67
C ILE A 259 -3.49 8.53 -8.28
N LEU A 260 -2.21 8.38 -8.01
CA LEU A 260 -1.21 9.35 -8.46
C LEU A 260 -0.99 9.28 -9.97
N TYR A 261 -0.97 8.09 -10.57
CA TYR A 261 -0.52 7.91 -11.95
C TYR A 261 -1.60 7.46 -12.95
N PHE A 262 -2.62 6.73 -12.52
CA PHE A 262 -3.57 6.05 -13.41
C PHE A 262 -5.00 6.63 -13.34
N GLY A 263 -5.16 7.88 -12.90
CA GLY A 263 -6.46 8.55 -12.97
C GLY A 263 -7.46 8.06 -11.94
N ALA A 264 -7.04 7.59 -10.76
CA ALA A 264 -7.91 7.20 -9.63
C ALA A 264 -9.22 6.47 -10.07
N TYR A 265 -10.38 7.08 -9.80
CA TYR A 265 -11.72 6.59 -10.19
C TYR A 265 -12.17 7.04 -11.59
N ASN A 266 -11.38 7.85 -12.30
CA ASN A 266 -11.70 8.31 -13.64
C ASN A 266 -11.58 7.17 -14.66
N TYR A 267 -12.52 7.17 -15.60
CA TYR A 267 -12.55 6.27 -16.73
C TYR A 267 -12.94 7.02 -18.01
N PRO A 268 -12.57 6.49 -19.19
CA PRO A 268 -12.95 7.11 -20.47
C PRO A 268 -14.46 7.24 -20.61
N GLY A 269 -14.94 8.46 -20.90
CA GLY A 269 -16.38 8.71 -21.10
C GLY A 269 -17.19 8.85 -19.81
N MET A 270 -16.54 9.18 -18.69
CA MET A 270 -17.23 9.47 -17.42
C MET A 270 -18.30 10.56 -17.57
N ASN A 271 -17.97 11.68 -18.24
CA ASN A 271 -18.90 12.81 -18.42
C ASN A 271 -20.15 12.42 -19.22
N TRP A 272 -19.96 11.60 -20.25
CA TRP A 272 -21.08 11.05 -21.02
C TRP A 272 -21.95 10.12 -20.17
N MET A 273 -21.36 9.31 -19.28
CA MET A 273 -22.13 8.47 -18.36
C MET A 273 -22.89 9.28 -17.31
N GLU A 274 -22.28 10.34 -16.77
CA GLU A 274 -22.92 11.23 -15.82
C GLU A 274 -24.15 11.91 -16.43
N GLU A 275 -24.03 12.40 -17.67
CA GLU A 275 -25.12 13.05 -18.39
C GLU A 275 -26.27 12.09 -18.77
N ASN A 276 -25.98 10.85 -19.16
CA ASN A 276 -27.00 9.94 -19.71
C ASN A 276 -27.60 8.95 -18.69
N VAL A 277 -26.81 8.52 -17.71
CA VAL A 277 -27.17 7.43 -16.77
C VAL A 277 -27.38 7.96 -15.35
N GLY A 278 -26.85 9.15 -15.06
CA GLY A 278 -26.96 9.83 -13.78
C GLY A 278 -25.73 9.64 -12.90
N VAL A 279 -25.44 10.67 -12.10
CA VAL A 279 -24.22 10.83 -11.29
C VAL A 279 -23.94 9.63 -10.37
N ASN A 280 -24.98 9.04 -9.77
CA ASN A 280 -24.79 7.92 -8.83
C ASN A 280 -24.25 6.66 -9.52
N ILE A 281 -24.74 6.32 -10.71
CA ILE A 281 -24.31 5.11 -11.42
C ILE A 281 -22.91 5.32 -11.99
N ALA A 282 -22.61 6.50 -12.52
CA ALA A 282 -21.28 6.87 -12.98
C ALA A 282 -20.24 6.75 -11.87
N ASN A 283 -20.53 7.26 -10.66
CA ASN A 283 -19.60 7.20 -9.53
C ASN A 283 -19.44 5.80 -8.93
N VAL A 284 -20.48 4.95 -8.97
CA VAL A 284 -20.33 3.53 -8.62
C VAL A 284 -19.43 2.81 -9.62
N ILE A 285 -19.56 3.09 -10.92
CA ILE A 285 -18.66 2.54 -11.95
C ILE A 285 -17.24 3.06 -11.72
N GLY A 286 -17.05 4.34 -11.39
CA GLY A 286 -15.75 4.91 -11.05
C GLY A 286 -15.08 4.20 -9.86
N MET A 287 -15.83 3.90 -8.81
CA MET A 287 -15.34 3.12 -7.66
C MET A 287 -14.90 1.71 -8.09
N VAL A 288 -15.69 1.04 -8.94
CA VAL A 288 -15.33 -0.28 -9.49
C VAL A 288 -14.07 -0.20 -10.35
N VAL A 289 -13.91 0.85 -11.15
CA VAL A 289 -12.70 1.07 -11.97
C VAL A 289 -11.47 1.27 -11.10
N LEU A 290 -11.55 2.10 -10.05
CA LEU A 290 -10.46 2.27 -9.09
C LEU A 290 -10.11 0.91 -8.46
N PHE A 291 -11.10 0.13 -8.07
CA PHE A 291 -10.89 -1.21 -7.50
C PHE A 291 -10.22 -2.17 -8.49
N ILE A 292 -10.61 -2.13 -9.77
CA ILE A 292 -9.94 -2.91 -10.84
C ILE A 292 -8.48 -2.49 -10.98
N LYS A 293 -8.17 -1.18 -10.97
CA LYS A 293 -6.80 -0.67 -11.03
C LYS A 293 -5.98 -1.15 -9.83
N ILE A 294 -6.54 -1.10 -8.62
CA ILE A 294 -5.90 -1.63 -7.40
C ILE A 294 -5.62 -3.13 -7.56
N CYS A 295 -6.62 -3.92 -7.96
CA CYS A 295 -6.46 -5.36 -8.21
C CYS A 295 -5.42 -5.66 -9.28
N PHE A 296 -5.32 -4.84 -10.32
CA PHE A 296 -4.28 -4.96 -11.35
C PHE A 296 -2.88 -4.75 -10.76
N PHE A 297 -2.67 -3.72 -9.94
CA PHE A 297 -1.38 -3.51 -9.28
C PHE A 297 -1.06 -4.63 -8.30
N ILE A 298 -2.02 -5.09 -7.49
CA ILE A 298 -1.81 -6.24 -6.59
C ILE A 298 -1.43 -7.50 -7.38
N PHE A 299 -2.10 -7.76 -8.51
CA PHE A 299 -1.71 -8.84 -9.41
C PHE A 299 -0.29 -8.64 -9.95
N PHE A 300 0.07 -7.41 -10.33
CA PHE A 300 1.41 -7.07 -10.78
C PHE A 300 2.46 -7.31 -9.69
N TYR A 301 2.18 -6.97 -8.42
CA TYR A 301 3.04 -7.28 -7.28
C TYR A 301 3.32 -8.78 -7.18
N MET A 302 2.25 -9.58 -7.23
CA MET A 302 2.33 -11.04 -7.13
C MET A 302 3.04 -11.65 -8.34
N TRP A 303 2.82 -11.12 -9.54
CA TRP A 303 3.47 -11.60 -10.75
C TRP A 303 4.98 -11.31 -10.74
N VAL A 304 5.38 -10.10 -10.36
CA VAL A 304 6.79 -9.70 -10.23
C VAL A 304 7.53 -10.58 -9.23
N ARG A 305 6.91 -10.89 -8.09
CA ARG A 305 7.46 -11.80 -7.06
C ARG A 305 7.93 -13.14 -7.62
N TRP A 306 7.22 -13.71 -8.59
CA TRP A 306 7.53 -15.02 -9.18
C TRP A 306 8.34 -14.94 -10.48
N THR A 307 8.58 -13.74 -11.01
CA THR A 307 9.31 -13.53 -12.26
C THR A 307 10.74 -13.06 -12.02
N ILE A 308 10.96 -12.17 -11.04
CA ILE A 308 12.25 -11.53 -10.80
C ILE A 308 13.01 -12.25 -9.67
N PRO A 309 14.31 -12.57 -9.85
CA PRO A 309 15.11 -13.15 -8.79
C PRO A 309 15.28 -12.17 -7.63
N ARG A 310 15.46 -12.70 -6.42
CA ARG A 310 15.74 -11.90 -5.22
C ARG A 310 17.02 -11.09 -5.39
N PHE A 311 16.98 -9.82 -4.99
CA PHE A 311 18.16 -8.97 -4.92
C PHE A 311 18.92 -9.21 -3.62
N ARG A 312 20.25 -9.07 -3.67
CA ARG A 312 21.07 -8.99 -2.45
C ARG A 312 20.97 -7.59 -1.84
N TYR A 313 21.13 -7.50 -0.52
CA TYR A 313 21.11 -6.22 0.22
C TYR A 313 22.01 -5.14 -0.38
N ASP A 314 23.26 -5.48 -0.73
CA ASP A 314 24.21 -4.51 -1.32
C ASP A 314 23.75 -3.97 -2.70
N GLN A 315 23.09 -4.81 -3.51
CA GLN A 315 22.60 -4.42 -4.84
C GLN A 315 21.38 -3.50 -4.73
N LEU A 316 20.52 -3.81 -3.77
CA LEU A 316 19.30 -3.06 -3.47
C LEU A 316 19.65 -1.66 -2.94
N MET A 317 20.56 -1.56 -1.97
CA MET A 317 21.05 -0.27 -1.48
C MET A 317 21.73 0.56 -2.59
N ARG A 318 22.48 -0.11 -3.48
CA ARG A 318 23.07 0.56 -4.64
C ARG A 318 22.02 1.07 -5.63
N LEU A 319 20.94 0.32 -5.85
CA LEU A 319 19.83 0.73 -6.71
C LEU A 319 19.15 1.99 -6.16
N GLY A 320 18.79 2.01 -4.86
CA GLY A 320 18.21 3.19 -4.23
C GLY A 320 19.11 4.42 -4.33
N TRP A 321 20.33 4.32 -3.80
CA TRP A 321 21.21 5.49 -3.64
C TRP A 321 21.90 5.95 -4.91
N LYS A 322 22.36 5.04 -5.78
CA LYS A 322 23.14 5.41 -6.96
C LYS A 322 22.32 5.55 -8.25
N ILE A 323 21.10 5.02 -8.27
CA ILE A 323 20.28 5.00 -9.49
C ILE A 323 18.99 5.77 -9.25
N LEU A 324 18.13 5.35 -8.31
CA LEU A 324 16.80 5.93 -8.13
C LEU A 324 16.84 7.39 -7.64
N ILE A 325 17.66 7.71 -6.64
CA ILE A 325 17.77 9.09 -6.14
C ILE A 325 18.28 10.04 -7.25
N PRO A 326 19.42 9.78 -7.92
CA PRO A 326 19.88 10.67 -9.00
C PRO A 326 18.87 10.80 -10.15
N LEU A 327 18.19 9.71 -10.54
CA LEU A 327 17.14 9.75 -11.56
C LEU A 327 15.94 10.59 -11.12
N SER A 328 15.52 10.49 -9.86
CA SER A 328 14.42 11.31 -9.33
C SER A 328 14.75 12.79 -9.36
N ILE A 329 15.98 13.18 -9.00
CA ILE A 329 16.45 14.57 -9.07
C ILE A 329 16.49 15.05 -10.52
N ALA A 330 17.02 14.24 -11.43
CA ALA A 330 17.00 14.56 -12.86
C ALA A 330 15.57 14.77 -13.39
N ASN A 331 14.61 13.95 -12.95
CA ASN A 331 13.21 14.09 -13.31
C ASN A 331 12.61 15.41 -12.85
N ILE A 332 12.88 15.82 -11.61
CA ILE A 332 12.43 17.10 -11.06
C ILE A 332 12.98 18.25 -11.90
N ILE A 333 14.28 18.24 -12.24
CA ILE A 333 14.91 19.29 -13.04
C ILE A 333 14.30 19.35 -14.44
N ILE A 334 14.15 18.21 -15.12
CA ILE A 334 13.55 18.14 -16.46
C ILE A 334 12.12 18.68 -16.41
N THR A 335 11.33 18.25 -15.43
CA THR A 335 9.95 18.71 -15.26
C THR A 335 9.89 20.23 -15.04
N GLY A 336 10.75 20.77 -14.17
CA GLY A 336 10.82 22.22 -13.95
C GLY A 336 11.21 23.01 -15.19
N VAL A 337 12.16 22.52 -16.00
CA VAL A 337 12.54 23.16 -17.27
C VAL A 337 11.40 23.10 -18.28
N VAL A 338 10.70 21.98 -18.40
CA VAL A 338 9.57 21.83 -19.33
C VAL A 338 8.43 22.77 -18.95
N ILE A 339 8.10 22.90 -17.67
CA ILE A 339 7.08 23.84 -17.19
C ILE A 339 7.47 25.28 -17.54
N LEU A 340 8.72 25.67 -17.26
CA LEU A 340 9.20 27.04 -17.55
C LEU A 340 9.23 27.36 -19.05
N LEU A 341 9.43 26.37 -19.91
CA LEU A 341 9.38 26.54 -21.37
C LEU A 341 7.96 26.53 -21.93
N ALA A 342 6.98 26.03 -21.18
CA ALA A 342 5.58 25.98 -21.57
C ALA A 342 4.80 27.24 -21.14
N GLU A 343 5.30 27.97 -20.14
CA GLU A 343 4.85 29.34 -19.77
C GLU A 343 5.32 30.40 -20.77
#